data_AF-A0A090NAG2-F1
#
_entry.id   AF-A0A090NAG2-F1
#
_cell.length_a   1.000
_cell.length_b   1.000
_cell.length_c   1.000
_cell.angle_alpha   90.00
_cell.angle_beta   90.00
_cell.angle_gamma   90.00
#
_symmetry.space_group_name_H-M   'P 1'
#
loop_
_entity.id
_entity.type
_entity.pdbx_description
1 polymer ?
#
loop_
_entity_poly.entity_id
_entity_poly.type
_entity_poly.pdbx_seq_one_letter_code
_entity_poly.pdbx_strand_id
1 'polypeptide(L)' 'MTFVKGFPLILLVASMCSHGAVQPDRTRIIFNSKDKATSLRVENRSDKLPYLAYSWIENEVMLPISRKCVF' A
#
# COMPACT_ATOMS: atom_id res chain seq x y z
N MET A 1 20.74 -2.84 41.35
CA MET A 1 19.65 -1.94 40.89
C MET A 1 19.94 -1.44 39.46
N THR A 2 19.93 -2.33 38.45
CA THR A 2 20.25 -1.98 37.04
C THR A 2 19.17 -2.44 36.04
N PHE A 3 18.14 -3.17 36.49
CA PHE A 3 17.16 -3.84 35.62
C PHE A 3 16.17 -2.88 34.92
N VAL A 4 16.05 -1.64 35.38
CA VAL A 4 15.08 -0.64 34.86
C VAL A 4 15.59 0.13 33.63
N LYS A 5 16.89 0.06 33.31
CA LYS A 5 17.48 0.84 32.20
C LYS A 5 17.15 0.28 30.80
N GLY A 6 16.86 -1.01 30.67
CA GLY A 6 16.50 -1.65 29.39
C GLY A 6 15.01 -1.54 29.03
N PHE A 7 14.15 -1.30 30.02
CA PHE A 7 12.72 -1.17 29.85
C PHE A 7 12.26 -0.07 28.87
N PRO A 8 12.80 1.16 28.89
CA PRO A 8 12.39 2.19 27.92
C PRO A 8 12.77 1.85 26.48
N LEU A 9 13.84 1.07 26.26
CA LEU A 9 14.28 0.66 24.92
C LEU A 9 13.32 -0.37 24.31
N ILE A 10 12.79 -1.28 25.13
CA ILE A 10 11.81 -2.30 24.71
C ILE A 10 10.48 -1.65 24.30
N LEU A 11 10.04 -0.63 25.04
CA LEU A 11 8.83 0.14 24.71
C LEU A 11 8.97 0.90 23.37
N LEU A 12 10.16 1.40 23.05
CA LEU A 12 10.42 2.08 21.77
C LEU A 12 10.24 1.13 20.58
N VAL A 13 10.83 -0.07 20.67
CA VAL A 13 10.78 -1.09 19.61
C VAL A 13 9.36 -1.60 19.37
N ALA A 14 8.56 -1.75 20.42
CA ALA A 14 7.17 -2.20 20.31
C ALA A 14 6.26 -1.25 19.50
N SER A 15 6.60 0.05 19.41
CA SER A 15 5.80 1.04 18.67
C SER A 15 5.96 0.96 17.14
N MET A 16 6.95 0.22 16.64
CA MET A 16 7.30 0.19 15.21
C MET A 16 6.43 -0.76 14.37
N CYS A 17 5.49 -1.47 14.98
CA CYS A 17 4.62 -2.40 14.28
C CYS A 17 3.47 -1.66 13.56
N SER A 18 3.62 -1.44 12.26
CA SER A 18 2.54 -0.93 11.39
C SER A 18 1.89 -2.06 10.59
N HIS A 19 0.59 -1.93 10.33
CA HIS A 19 -0.18 -2.90 9.54
C HIS A 19 -0.81 -2.17 8.35
N GLY A 20 -0.66 -2.74 7.16
CA GLY A 20 -1.33 -2.30 5.93
C GLY A 20 -2.28 -3.38 5.44
N ALA A 21 -3.43 -2.98 4.93
CA ALA A 21 -4.49 -3.90 4.50
C ALA A 21 -4.99 -3.61 3.07
N VAL A 22 -4.16 -2.97 2.23
CA VAL A 22 -4.50 -2.74 0.82
C VAL A 22 -4.17 -3.99 0.02
N GLN A 23 -5.16 -4.57 -0.66
CA GLN A 23 -5.00 -5.79 -1.43
C GLN A 23 -5.45 -5.59 -2.89
N PRO A 24 -4.54 -5.67 -3.88
CA PRO A 24 -4.94 -5.79 -5.27
C PRO A 24 -5.42 -7.23 -5.57
N ASP A 25 -6.32 -7.37 -6.56
CA ASP A 25 -6.82 -8.67 -7.03
C ASP A 25 -5.73 -9.53 -7.71
N ARG A 26 -4.69 -8.89 -8.25
CA ARG A 26 -3.56 -9.53 -8.94
C ARG A 26 -2.26 -8.73 -8.80
N THR A 27 -1.12 -9.41 -8.96
CA THR A 27 0.22 -8.81 -8.84
C THR A 27 0.76 -8.21 -10.15
N ARG A 28 0.14 -8.53 -11.29
CA ARG A 28 0.53 -8.01 -12.60
C ARG A 28 -0.67 -7.89 -13.53
N ILE A 29 -0.59 -6.93 -14.44
CA ILE A 29 -1.56 -6.73 -15.50
C ILE A 29 -0.88 -7.02 -16.84
N ILE A 30 -1.48 -7.85 -17.68
CA ILE A 30 -1.05 -8.05 -19.07
C ILE A 30 -2.02 -7.27 -19.94
N PHE A 31 -1.54 -6.20 -20.58
CA PHE A 31 -2.35 -5.37 -21.45
C PHE A 31 -2.29 -5.93 -22.87
N ASN A 32 -3.41 -6.45 -23.38
CA ASN A 32 -3.49 -6.97 -24.75
C ASN A 32 -3.65 -5.80 -25.73
N SER A 33 -2.98 -5.86 -26.88
CA SER A 33 -3.05 -4.82 -27.91
C SER A 33 -4.47 -4.65 -28.51
N LYS A 34 -5.31 -5.68 -28.42
CA LYS A 34 -6.71 -5.61 -28.87
C LYS A 34 -7.64 -4.92 -27.87
N ASP A 35 -7.26 -4.84 -26.61
CA ASP A 35 -8.11 -4.34 -25.53
C ASP A 35 -7.84 -2.85 -25.27
N LYS A 36 -8.90 -2.03 -25.21
CA LYS A 36 -8.76 -0.58 -24.94
C LYS A 36 -8.56 -0.26 -23.47
N ALA A 37 -9.00 -1.15 -22.58
CA ALA A 37 -8.94 -0.97 -21.14
C ALA A 37 -8.90 -2.34 -20.46
N THR A 38 -8.36 -2.36 -19.24
CA THR A 38 -8.40 -3.53 -18.35
C THR A 38 -8.68 -3.05 -16.93
N SER A 39 -9.51 -3.78 -16.19
CA SER A 39 -9.93 -3.38 -14.84
C SER A 39 -9.01 -3.96 -13.79
N LEU A 40 -8.52 -3.16 -12.85
CA LEU A 40 -7.82 -3.62 -11.65
C LEU A 40 -8.72 -3.38 -10.44
N ARG A 41 -8.96 -4.41 -9.62
CA ARG A 41 -9.68 -4.23 -8.35
C ARG A 41 -8.69 -4.10 -7.20
N VAL A 42 -8.90 -3.08 -6.38
CA VAL A 42 -8.16 -2.84 -5.14
C VAL A 42 -9.18 -2.84 -4.01
N GLU A 43 -8.90 -3.63 -2.98
CA GLU A 43 -9.76 -3.77 -1.80
C GLU A 43 -9.03 -3.27 -0.56
N ASN A 44 -9.77 -2.60 0.31
CA ASN A 44 -9.36 -2.37 1.68
C ASN A 44 -9.82 -3.57 2.52
N ARG A 45 -8.87 -4.37 3.01
CA ARG A 45 -9.09 -5.49 3.94
C ARG A 45 -9.09 -5.05 5.41
N SER A 46 -9.01 -3.76 5.69
CA SER A 46 -9.15 -3.24 7.05
C SER A 46 -10.63 -3.05 7.38
N ASP A 47 -11.12 -3.84 8.33
CA ASP A 47 -12.45 -3.62 8.90
C ASP A 47 -12.49 -2.43 9.88
N LYS A 48 -11.33 -1.82 10.15
CA LYS A 48 -11.16 -0.82 11.22
C LYS A 48 -11.10 0.61 10.71
N LEU A 49 -10.55 0.84 9.52
CA LEU A 49 -10.21 2.19 9.04
C LEU A 49 -10.49 2.32 7.53
N PRO A 50 -11.13 3.41 7.09
CA PRO A 50 -11.26 3.72 5.66
C PRO A 50 -9.91 4.21 5.11
N TYR A 51 -9.48 3.66 3.98
CA TYR A 51 -8.21 4.01 3.33
C TYR A 51 -8.46 4.79 2.04
N LEU A 52 -7.62 5.81 1.78
CA LEU A 52 -7.64 6.56 0.53
C LEU A 52 -6.83 5.81 -0.54
N ALA A 53 -7.44 5.54 -1.70
CA ALA A 53 -6.76 4.91 -2.82
C ALA A 53 -6.32 5.95 -3.86
N TYR A 54 -5.01 6.18 -3.95
CA TYR A 54 -4.42 7.02 -4.99
C TYR A 54 -3.60 6.16 -5.95
N SER A 55 -3.86 6.30 -7.26
CA SER A 55 -3.21 5.50 -8.29
C SER A 55 -2.61 6.40 -9.37
N TRP A 56 -1.47 5.99 -9.91
CA TRP A 56 -0.87 6.61 -11.08
C TRP A 56 -0.13 5.54 -11.87
N ILE A 57 0.09 5.79 -13.16
CA ILE A 57 0.87 4.91 -14.03
C ILE A 57 2.16 5.63 -14.35
N GLU A 58 3.28 4.93 -14.24
CA GLU A 58 4.61 5.44 -14.56
C GLU A 58 5.16 4.74 -15.81
N ASN A 59 6.09 5.41 -16.49
CA ASN A 59 6.91 4.78 -17.53
C ASN A 59 8.12 4.06 -16.91
N GLU A 60 8.92 3.42 -17.75
CA GLU A 60 10.15 2.71 -17.36
C GLU A 60 11.22 3.60 -16.70
N VAL A 61 11.08 4.94 -16.82
CA VAL A 61 11.97 5.95 -16.22
C VAL A 61 11.33 6.57 -14.95
N MET A 62 10.31 5.94 -14.36
CA MET A 62 9.57 6.43 -13.18
C MET A 62 8.92 7.82 -13.36
N LEU A 63 8.64 8.23 -14.60
CA LEU A 63 7.88 9.45 -14.87
C LEU A 63 6.38 9.14 -14.98
N PRO A 64 5.52 9.95 -14.34
CA PRO A 64 4.08 9.71 -14.34
C PRO A 64 3.45 9.98 -15.71
N ILE A 65 2.71 9.00 -16.23
CA ILE A 65 1.93 9.05 -17.48
C ILE A 65 0.47 9.40 -17.20
N SER A 66 -0.07 8.98 -16.06
CA SER A 66 -1.48 9.19 -15.68
C SER A 66 -1.63 9.25 -14.16
N ARG A 67 -2.53 10.08 -13.63
CA ARG A 67 -2.85 10.16 -12.19
C ARG A 67 -4.35 10.08 -11.98
N LYS A 68 -4.79 9.24 -11.05
CA LYS A 68 -6.20 9.08 -10.70
C LYS A 68 -6.38 8.81 -9.20
N CYS A 69 -7.12 9.69 -8.54
CA CYS A 69 -7.64 9.48 -7.20
C CYS A 69 -8.97 8.73 -7.29
N VAL A 70 -9.16 7.71 -6.47
CA VAL A 70 -10.44 7.01 -6.31
C VAL A 70 -10.83 7.11 -4.83
N PHE A 71 -11.95 7.77 -4.55
CA PHE A 71 -12.51 7.93 -3.22
C PHE A 71 -13.22 6.65 -2.77
#